data_AF-A0A816AU05-F1
#
_entry.id   AF-A0A816AU05-F1
#
_cell.length_a   1.000
_cell.length_b   1.000
_cell.length_c   1.000
_cell.angle_alpha   90.00
_cell.angle_beta   90.00
_cell.angle_gamma   90.00
#
_symmetry.space_group_name_H-M   'P 1'
#
loop_
_entity.id
_entity.type
_entity.pdbx_description
1 polymer ?
#
loop_
_entity_poly.entity_id
_entity_poly.type
_entity_poly.pdbx_seq_one_letter_code
_entity_poly.pdbx_strand_id
1 'polypeptide(L)'
;MVLPGITLIVSLPVLTAPQHLPSDPSRVSAIRELIETEQRYVDDLFIVANDFIKPLNNARILSDYEIEQIFINWISLIALNSTLLSALQEQVNYKEDMSSTENGVLMRTPRSASLSNIQLALQLPSRNSISDRHRSHTPEVLHSPTLRRLKHFSVHHNRSPSSQNLALKGNMEHLGEPVSPPSPVFQSSASMTINESTKIGDILCLHLPSMVNDYFQYCSRRAQANKSFQAKCDSNEHFRSQLQIFQDKTGGLSLNGFLTKPIQRVTRYPLLIEKVLKHTSEKHADYASIKQALECARQLNERINKQISEQESSSRLDWLQQHLTFGSDENCSDGYLFDELLKFNSLNRYHIQRQLLLHGLVLKVPSGKELLGFLFNDFLLFATMKSSSNWQTQLFERRTNFQLKLYRMPIFLTDIIIANDSLHDQLTFSITTKIHDKPLQLKTQQTNVRTLWVKSINNAVEECQVAEKSILADKAMFTVTENKRDSKTAVARLLLVVQEAQDLVPAPVAAERHRSVDPYCEITIGALTLKTSFAKRTTKPKWNAPMQFLLYNLVDDIIHINIFDNEFFSPNENLGSTSIHLGDLLPCPLDKFLTQPSLPFTQKLYLNNGASLVIKCTIQLLTS
;
A
#
# COMPACT_ATOMS: atom_id res chain seq x y z
N MET A 1 21.84 -14.53 -1.42
CA MET A 1 21.52 -14.53 0.03
C MET A 1 20.38 -13.56 0.27
N VAL A 2 19.18 -14.09 0.53
CA VAL A 2 17.94 -13.34 0.75
C VAL A 2 17.93 -12.91 2.22
N LEU A 3 17.77 -11.63 2.53
CA LEU A 3 17.46 -11.20 3.90
C LEU A 3 16.14 -11.88 4.30
N PRO A 4 16.09 -12.61 5.44
CA PRO A 4 14.91 -13.34 5.81
C PRO A 4 13.76 -12.35 6.06
N GLY A 5 12.67 -12.57 5.32
CA GLY A 5 11.40 -11.90 5.52
C GLY A 5 10.91 -12.10 6.95
N ILE A 6 10.33 -11.05 7.51
CA ILE A 6 9.44 -11.18 8.65
C ILE A 6 8.13 -11.73 8.09
N THR A 7 8.11 -13.04 7.84
CA THR A 7 6.86 -13.77 7.66
C THR A 7 6.31 -14.04 9.05
N LEU A 8 5.25 -13.32 9.43
CA LEU A 8 4.47 -13.64 10.63
C LEU A 8 3.72 -14.95 10.37
N ILE A 9 4.38 -16.08 10.62
CA ILE A 9 3.74 -17.40 10.65
C ILE A 9 3.25 -17.63 12.08
N VAL A 10 1.93 -17.64 12.27
CA VAL A 10 1.30 -18.18 13.47
C VAL A 10 0.45 -19.38 13.04
N SER A 11 0.92 -20.58 13.38
CA SER A 11 0.12 -21.79 13.27
C SER A 11 -0.86 -21.86 14.45
N LEU A 12 -2.16 -21.95 14.15
CA LEU A 12 -3.24 -22.15 15.12
C LEU A 12 -3.48 -23.64 15.39
N PRO A 13 -3.60 -24.10 16.66
CA PRO A 13 -4.28 -25.34 16.98
C PRO A 13 -5.77 -25.09 17.29
N VAL A 14 -6.59 -26.06 16.89
CA VAL A 14 -8.05 -26.11 17.01
C VAL A 14 -8.52 -26.37 18.45
N LEU A 15 -9.69 -25.79 18.77
CA LEU A 15 -10.44 -25.79 20.02
C LEU A 15 -10.82 -27.17 20.58
N THR A 16 -10.85 -27.26 21.92
CA THR A 16 -11.74 -28.19 22.65
C THR A 16 -12.50 -27.46 23.75
N ALA A 17 -13.72 -27.96 24.00
CA ALA A 17 -14.91 -27.34 24.58
C ALA A 17 -14.89 -27.13 26.14
N PRO A 18 -15.95 -26.54 26.73
CA PRO A 18 -15.84 -25.63 27.87
C PRO A 18 -15.85 -26.33 29.23
N GLN A 19 -15.13 -25.73 30.19
CA GLN A 19 -15.36 -25.96 31.61
C GLN A 19 -15.80 -24.66 32.27
N HIS A 20 -16.85 -24.76 33.06
CA HIS A 20 -17.54 -23.68 33.75
C HIS A 20 -16.84 -23.31 35.08
N LEU A 21 -17.12 -22.09 35.58
CA LEU A 21 -16.80 -21.50 36.91
C LEU A 21 -15.45 -20.77 37.05
N PRO A 22 -15.25 -19.90 38.07
CA PRO A 22 -16.05 -18.82 38.67
C PRO A 22 -15.31 -17.46 38.45
N SER A 23 -15.66 -16.36 39.15
CA SER A 23 -14.98 -15.04 39.07
C SER A 23 -13.44 -15.15 38.98
N ASP A 24 -12.84 -14.71 37.88
CA ASP A 24 -11.54 -15.24 37.41
C ASP A 24 -10.39 -14.24 37.58
N PRO A 25 -9.52 -14.37 38.62
CA PRO A 25 -8.35 -13.51 38.83
C PRO A 25 -7.40 -13.45 37.61
N SER A 26 -7.52 -14.40 36.69
CA SER A 26 -6.82 -14.45 35.42
C SER A 26 -7.20 -13.30 34.47
N ARG A 27 -8.47 -12.84 34.47
CA ARG A 27 -8.91 -11.70 33.65
C ARG A 27 -8.27 -10.41 34.13
N VAL A 28 -8.33 -10.16 35.43
CA VAL A 28 -7.70 -9.00 36.07
C VAL A 28 -6.19 -8.98 35.80
N SER A 29 -5.52 -10.14 35.91
CA SER A 29 -4.11 -10.26 35.58
C SER A 29 -3.81 -9.98 34.10
N ALA A 30 -4.65 -10.44 33.18
CA ALA A 30 -4.47 -10.20 31.75
C ALA A 30 -4.65 -8.71 31.38
N ILE A 31 -5.65 -8.04 31.97
CA ILE A 31 -5.85 -6.58 31.80
C ILE A 31 -4.65 -5.81 32.37
N ARG A 32 -4.20 -6.19 33.58
CA ARG A 32 -3.03 -5.58 34.21
C ARG A 32 -1.79 -5.72 33.33
N GLU A 33 -1.53 -6.91 32.81
CA GLU A 33 -0.39 -7.15 31.90
C GLU A 33 -0.48 -6.26 30.65
N LEU A 34 -1.65 -6.12 30.04
CA LEU A 34 -1.83 -5.26 28.87
C LEU A 34 -1.42 -3.82 29.17
N ILE A 35 -1.91 -3.26 30.28
CA ILE A 35 -1.65 -1.86 30.69
C ILE A 35 -0.19 -1.68 31.12
N GLU A 36 0.34 -2.56 31.97
CA GLU A 36 1.73 -2.47 32.44
C GLU A 36 2.74 -2.65 31.30
N THR A 37 2.46 -3.53 30.34
CA THR A 37 3.31 -3.67 29.16
C THR A 37 3.18 -2.49 28.20
N GLU A 38 2.03 -1.80 28.16
CA GLU A 38 1.85 -0.55 27.41
C GLU A 38 2.63 0.59 28.06
N GLN A 39 2.53 0.74 29.39
CA GLN A 39 3.31 1.72 30.15
C GLN A 39 4.80 1.54 29.90
N ARG A 40 5.32 0.32 30.08
CA ARG A 40 6.73 0.00 29.82
C ARG A 40 7.14 0.31 28.38
N TYR A 41 6.27 0.03 27.41
CA TYR A 41 6.54 0.35 26.02
C TYR A 41 6.62 1.86 25.77
N VAL A 42 5.67 2.63 26.29
CA VAL A 42 5.68 4.10 26.20
C VAL A 42 6.93 4.68 26.88
N ASP A 43 7.30 4.16 28.05
CA ASP A 43 8.53 4.55 28.76
C ASP A 43 9.78 4.27 27.92
N ASP A 44 9.87 3.08 27.31
CA ASP A 44 10.95 2.73 26.40
C ASP A 44 11.06 3.71 25.22
N LEU A 45 9.92 4.17 24.66
CA LEU A 45 9.91 5.16 23.59
C LEU A 45 10.44 6.52 24.08
N PHE A 46 10.06 6.94 25.30
CA PHE A 46 10.53 8.17 25.90
C PHE A 46 12.02 8.13 26.25
N ILE A 47 12.54 7.00 26.71
CA ILE A 47 13.99 6.82 26.98
C ILE A 47 14.78 7.13 25.69
N VAL A 48 14.39 6.56 24.55
CA VAL A 48 15.06 6.86 23.27
C VAL A 48 14.96 8.35 22.92
N ALA A 49 13.79 8.97 23.09
CA ALA A 49 13.60 10.38 22.74
C ALA A 49 14.41 11.34 23.64
N ASN A 50 14.38 11.11 24.96
CA ASN A 50 14.96 12.02 25.95
C ASN A 50 16.44 11.77 26.19
N ASP A 51 16.84 10.50 26.23
CA ASP A 51 18.19 10.13 26.67
C ASP A 51 19.12 9.84 25.48
N PHE A 52 18.58 9.80 24.25
CA PHE A 52 19.37 9.60 23.04
C PHE A 52 19.15 10.69 21.97
N ILE A 53 17.93 10.85 21.45
CA ILE A 53 17.66 11.76 20.32
C ILE A 53 17.98 13.22 20.71
N LYS A 54 17.45 13.70 21.86
CA LYS A 54 17.68 15.08 22.32
C LYS A 54 19.17 15.39 22.55
N PRO A 55 19.95 14.57 23.30
CA PRO A 55 21.38 14.79 23.48
C PRO A 55 22.18 14.83 22.19
N LEU A 56 21.94 13.90 21.26
CA LEU A 56 22.67 13.86 19.99
C LEU A 56 22.42 15.08 19.12
N ASN A 57 21.18 15.56 19.11
CA ASN A 57 20.82 16.76 18.38
C ASN A 57 21.43 18.02 19.00
N ASN A 58 21.36 18.15 20.33
CA ASN A 58 21.93 19.29 21.06
C ASN A 58 23.45 19.36 20.88
N ALA A 59 24.12 18.19 20.87
CA ALA A 59 25.54 18.06 20.59
C ALA A 59 25.88 18.18 19.09
N ARG A 60 24.89 18.33 18.20
CA ARG A 60 25.02 18.37 16.73
C ARG A 60 25.80 17.18 16.15
N ILE A 61 25.72 16.02 16.80
CA ILE A 61 26.33 14.76 16.33
C ILE A 61 25.53 14.20 15.13
N LEU A 62 24.21 14.37 15.19
CA LEU A 62 23.29 14.12 14.09
C LEU A 62 22.67 15.44 13.65
N SER A 63 22.55 15.62 12.33
CA SER A 63 21.72 16.65 11.72
C SER A 63 20.24 16.29 11.81
N ASP A 64 19.38 17.30 11.70
CA ASP A 64 17.92 17.14 11.60
C ASP A 64 17.51 16.09 10.56
N TYR A 65 18.16 16.10 9.39
CA TYR A 65 17.91 15.11 8.33
C TYR A 65 18.30 13.70 8.75
N GLU A 66 19.47 13.51 9.38
CA GLU A 66 19.91 12.19 9.86
C GLU A 66 19.00 11.65 10.97
N ILE A 67 18.49 12.53 11.85
CA ILE A 67 17.50 12.16 12.86
C ILE A 67 16.22 11.65 12.20
N GLU A 68 15.70 12.34 11.19
CA GLU A 68 14.52 11.89 10.45
C GLU A 68 14.75 10.57 9.70
N GLN A 69 15.95 10.36 9.15
CA GLN A 69 16.29 9.11 8.47
C GLN A 69 16.41 7.92 9.44
N ILE A 70 16.97 8.11 10.63
CA ILE A 70 17.22 7.04 11.60
C ILE A 70 15.97 6.75 12.45
N PHE A 71 15.29 7.79 12.94
CA PHE A 71 14.19 7.66 13.90
C PHE A 71 12.81 7.82 13.26
N ILE A 72 12.73 8.21 11.99
CA ILE A 72 11.51 8.16 11.18
C ILE A 72 10.42 9.07 11.77
N ASN A 73 9.35 8.49 12.34
CA ASN A 73 8.22 9.16 12.97
C ASN A 73 8.10 8.79 14.46
N TRP A 74 9.23 8.52 15.13
CA TRP A 74 9.28 8.09 16.54
C TRP A 74 8.40 8.92 17.49
N ILE A 75 8.37 10.24 17.31
CA ILE A 75 7.57 11.16 18.15
C ILE A 75 6.07 10.97 17.93
N SER A 76 5.63 10.65 16.70
CA SER A 76 4.23 10.31 16.46
C SER A 76 3.85 9.01 17.16
N LEU A 77 4.73 8.00 17.16
CA LEU A 77 4.50 6.74 17.88
C LEU A 77 4.36 6.97 19.40
N ILE A 78 5.17 7.86 19.98
CA ILE A 78 5.01 8.25 21.39
C ILE A 78 3.61 8.82 21.61
N ALA A 79 3.22 9.85 20.85
CA ALA A 79 1.94 10.52 21.03
C ALA A 79 0.75 9.54 20.91
N LEU A 80 0.78 8.67 19.91
CA LEU A 80 -0.24 7.67 19.64
C LEU A 80 -0.41 6.69 20.82
N ASN A 81 0.68 6.11 21.29
CA ASN A 81 0.65 5.10 22.36
C ASN A 81 0.42 5.72 23.74
N SER A 82 0.92 6.94 23.99
CA SER A 82 0.57 7.70 25.21
C SER A 82 -0.94 7.99 25.27
N THR A 83 -1.59 8.24 24.13
CA THR A 83 -3.03 8.47 24.10
C THR A 83 -3.80 7.20 24.48
N LEU A 84 -3.42 6.04 23.92
CA LEU A 84 -3.99 4.75 24.31
C LEU A 84 -3.79 4.47 25.79
N LEU A 85 -2.56 4.66 26.29
CA LEU A 85 -2.21 4.41 27.68
C LEU A 85 -3.01 5.29 28.64
N SER A 86 -3.15 6.59 28.36
CA SER A 86 -3.95 7.52 29.17
C SER A 86 -5.40 7.05 29.26
N ALA A 87 -6.01 6.68 28.13
CA ALA A 87 -7.39 6.19 28.10
C ALA A 87 -7.56 4.91 28.93
N LEU A 88 -6.60 3.97 28.82
CA LEU A 88 -6.61 2.73 29.62
C LEU A 88 -6.43 2.99 31.12
N GLN A 89 -5.57 3.94 31.51
CA GLN A 89 -5.34 4.29 32.92
C GLN A 89 -6.53 5.02 33.56
N GLU A 90 -7.19 5.89 32.80
CA GLU A 90 -8.41 6.59 33.25
C GLU A 90 -9.53 5.61 33.62
N GLN A 91 -9.72 4.53 32.84
CA GLN A 91 -10.72 3.50 33.15
C GLN A 91 -10.43 2.70 34.42
N VAL A 92 -9.17 2.64 34.84
CA VAL A 92 -8.71 1.79 35.95
C VAL A 92 -8.50 2.60 37.24
N ASN A 93 -8.83 3.91 37.21
CA ASN A 93 -8.70 4.85 38.33
C ASN A 93 -7.29 4.80 38.96
N TYR A 94 -6.28 4.94 38.10
CA TYR A 94 -4.88 4.98 38.52
C TYR A 94 -4.62 6.21 39.42
N LYS A 95 -4.22 5.98 40.69
CA LYS A 95 -3.78 7.04 41.60
C LYS A 95 -2.27 6.91 41.85
N GLU A 96 -1.52 7.96 41.55
CA GLU A 96 -0.15 8.12 42.06
C GLU A 96 -0.23 8.61 43.52
N ASP A 97 0.40 7.91 44.46
CA ASP A 97 0.45 8.36 45.85
C ASP A 97 1.28 9.64 45.97
N MET A 98 0.62 10.76 46.26
CA MET A 98 1.26 12.00 46.70
C MET A 98 1.46 11.94 48.22
N SER A 99 2.67 11.60 48.67
CA SER A 99 3.01 11.62 50.09
C SER A 99 3.02 13.06 50.62
N SER A 100 2.25 13.29 51.69
CA SER A 100 2.14 14.52 52.47
C SER A 100 3.49 15.02 53.01
N THR A 101 3.66 16.34 52.93
CA THR A 101 4.76 17.19 53.40
C THR A 101 5.10 17.04 54.88
N GLU A 102 6.39 16.93 55.19
CA GLU A 102 7.04 17.68 56.26
C GLU A 102 8.42 18.16 55.75
N ASN A 103 8.72 19.44 55.99
CA ASN A 103 9.95 20.16 55.62
C ASN A 103 10.18 20.50 54.14
N GLY A 104 9.36 21.42 53.62
CA GLY A 104 9.85 22.67 53.00
C GLY A 104 10.84 22.66 51.83
N VAL A 105 11.11 21.54 51.16
CA VAL A 105 11.89 21.50 49.91
C VAL A 105 11.17 20.63 48.89
N LEU A 106 10.59 21.28 47.88
CA LEU A 106 9.94 20.63 46.74
C LEU A 106 11.01 20.06 45.79
N MET A 107 11.50 18.84 46.05
CA MET A 107 12.24 18.08 45.04
C MET A 107 11.23 17.42 44.09
N ARG A 108 10.96 18.07 42.95
CA ARG A 108 10.28 17.42 41.83
C ARG A 108 11.22 16.35 41.26
N THR A 109 10.87 15.07 41.39
CA THR A 109 11.38 14.08 40.43
C THR A 109 10.79 14.39 39.05
N PRO A 110 11.56 14.36 37.94
CA PRO A 110 11.06 14.71 36.61
C PRO A 110 10.25 13.55 36.01
N ARG A 111 9.19 13.13 36.70
CA ARG A 111 8.19 12.15 36.25
C ARG A 111 6.86 12.55 36.91
N SER A 112 5.81 12.66 36.10
CA SER A 112 4.48 13.23 36.41
C SER A 112 4.38 14.78 36.34
N ALA A 113 4.18 15.30 35.14
CA ALA A 113 3.49 16.57 34.95
C ALA A 113 2.28 16.31 34.04
N SER A 114 1.12 16.21 34.67
CA SER A 114 -0.25 16.09 34.16
C SER A 114 -0.44 15.97 32.63
N LEU A 115 -0.93 14.80 32.20
CA LEU A 115 -1.36 14.44 30.84
C LEU A 115 -2.46 15.35 30.26
N SER A 116 -3.11 16.18 31.08
CA SER A 116 -4.09 17.19 30.64
C SER A 116 -3.51 18.26 29.69
N ASN A 117 -2.18 18.45 29.67
CA ASN A 117 -1.53 19.48 28.83
C ASN A 117 -1.29 19.03 27.37
N ILE A 118 -1.46 17.74 27.06
CA ILE A 118 -1.23 17.19 25.69
C ILE A 118 -2.40 17.52 24.76
N GLN A 119 -3.63 17.57 25.29
CA GLN A 119 -4.85 17.80 24.51
C GLN A 119 -4.95 19.23 23.94
N LEU A 120 -4.30 20.21 24.60
CA LEU A 120 -4.30 21.61 24.15
C LEU A 120 -3.30 21.87 23.01
N ALA A 121 -2.25 21.04 22.88
CA ALA A 121 -1.20 21.21 21.86
C ALA A 121 -1.60 20.68 20.46
N LEU A 122 -2.76 20.02 20.33
CA LEU A 122 -3.23 19.35 19.12
C LEU A 122 -4.38 20.07 18.39
N GLN A 123 -4.86 21.22 18.88
CA GLN A 123 -5.85 22.02 18.16
C GLN A 123 -5.18 22.85 17.04
N LEU A 124 -5.31 22.38 15.79
CA LEU A 124 -4.97 23.15 14.59
C LEU A 124 -5.99 24.29 14.38
N PRO A 125 -5.59 25.52 13.99
CA PRO A 125 -6.54 26.50 13.50
C PRO A 125 -7.03 26.09 12.10
N SER A 126 -8.35 26.03 11.94
CA SER A 126 -9.04 25.96 10.67
C SER A 126 -8.66 27.15 9.78
N ARG A 127 -8.30 26.88 8.52
CA ARG A 127 -8.09 27.88 7.46
C ARG A 127 -9.34 28.75 7.33
N ASN A 128 -9.24 30.05 7.61
CA ASN A 128 -9.85 31.13 6.82
C ASN A 128 -9.47 32.54 7.34
N SER A 129 -9.52 33.48 6.40
CA SER A 129 -9.33 34.94 6.47
C SER A 129 -7.89 35.49 6.46
N ILE A 130 -7.61 36.13 5.33
CA ILE A 130 -6.53 37.06 5.02
C ILE A 130 -6.86 38.41 5.69
N SER A 131 -5.91 39.01 6.42
CA SER A 131 -5.67 40.46 6.39
C SER A 131 -4.34 40.83 7.04
N ASP A 132 -3.56 41.63 6.31
CA ASP A 132 -2.27 42.23 6.67
C ASP A 132 -2.23 42.93 8.04
N ARG A 133 -1.05 42.86 8.70
CA ARG A 133 -0.28 44.06 9.11
C ARG A 133 1.09 43.71 9.71
N HIS A 134 2.08 44.51 9.27
CA HIS A 134 3.51 44.49 9.59
C HIS A 134 3.92 44.25 11.04
N ARG A 135 4.91 43.37 11.26
CA ARG A 135 5.98 43.59 12.27
C ARG A 135 7.27 42.81 11.96
N SER A 136 8.35 43.59 11.87
CA SER A 136 9.80 43.33 11.91
C SER A 136 10.33 41.90 12.08
N HIS A 137 11.21 41.54 11.15
CA HIS A 137 12.05 40.34 11.06
C HIS A 137 12.87 40.02 12.32
N THR A 138 12.73 38.78 12.80
CA THR A 138 13.82 37.97 13.36
C THR A 138 13.97 36.72 12.47
N PRO A 139 15.19 36.23 12.19
CA PRO A 139 15.37 35.07 11.32
C PRO A 139 14.99 33.79 12.09
N GLU A 140 13.80 33.25 11.82
CA GLU A 140 13.44 31.90 12.27
C GLU A 140 14.35 30.87 11.60
N VAL A 141 15.24 30.27 12.40
CA VAL A 141 15.98 29.07 12.01
C VAL A 141 14.96 27.95 11.78
N LEU A 142 14.80 27.52 10.53
CA LEU A 142 13.94 26.39 10.17
C LEU A 142 14.43 25.12 10.89
N HIS A 143 13.78 24.76 12.00
CA HIS A 143 13.92 23.44 12.62
C HIS A 143 13.00 22.41 11.94
N SER A 144 13.46 21.15 11.88
CA SER A 144 12.67 20.00 11.41
C SER A 144 11.31 19.84 12.12
N PRO A 145 10.27 19.31 11.44
CA PRO A 145 8.96 19.04 12.04
C PRO A 145 9.02 18.19 13.32
N THR A 146 9.91 17.21 13.37
CA THR A 146 10.16 16.36 14.55
C THR A 146 10.67 17.19 15.74
N LEU A 147 11.58 18.13 15.49
CA LEU A 147 12.08 19.04 16.53
C LEU A 147 11.09 20.13 16.92
N ARG A 148 10.28 20.65 15.99
CA ARG A 148 9.18 21.57 16.34
C ARG A 148 8.22 20.89 17.30
N ARG A 149 7.83 19.64 17.03
CA ARG A 149 7.00 18.84 17.95
C ARG A 149 7.69 18.65 19.30
N LEU A 150 8.95 18.21 19.33
CA LEU A 150 9.72 18.04 20.57
C LEU A 150 9.86 19.34 21.39
N LYS A 151 10.07 20.49 20.74
CA LYS A 151 10.15 21.80 21.41
C LYS A 151 8.79 22.25 21.97
N HIS A 152 7.70 22.07 21.23
CA HIS A 152 6.34 22.35 21.73
C HIS A 152 5.96 21.46 22.92
N PHE A 153 6.37 20.20 22.91
CA PHE A 153 6.24 19.31 24.07
C PHE A 153 7.02 19.83 25.31
N SER A 154 8.15 20.51 25.11
CA SER A 154 9.01 21.01 26.20
C SER A 154 8.58 22.37 26.78
N VAL A 155 7.94 23.24 25.99
CA VAL A 155 7.56 24.61 26.42
C VAL A 155 6.35 24.60 27.37
N HIS A 156 5.40 23.67 27.21
CA HIS A 156 4.25 23.52 28.11
C HIS A 156 4.58 22.84 29.45
N HIS A 157 5.80 22.32 29.61
CA HIS A 157 6.25 21.72 30.87
C HIS A 157 6.74 22.77 31.90
N ASN A 158 6.93 24.04 31.53
CA ASN A 158 7.72 24.99 32.33
C ASN A 158 7.12 26.39 32.59
N ARG A 159 5.79 26.56 32.67
CA ARG A 159 5.20 27.81 33.20
C ARG A 159 3.94 27.60 34.04
N SER A 160 4.05 27.91 35.32
CA SER A 160 2.95 28.40 36.18
C SER A 160 3.16 29.91 36.42
N PRO A 161 2.10 30.73 36.58
CA PRO A 161 2.23 32.18 36.63
C PRO A 161 2.46 32.75 38.05
N SER A 162 3.14 33.90 38.07
CA SER A 162 3.15 35.01 39.06
C SER A 162 3.71 34.78 40.47
N SER A 163 4.77 35.53 40.82
CA SER A 163 4.66 36.72 41.69
C SER A 163 5.92 37.59 41.63
N GLN A 164 5.70 38.90 41.73
CA GLN A 164 6.67 40.00 41.61
C GLN A 164 7.61 40.10 42.82
N ASN A 165 8.81 40.64 42.56
CA ASN A 165 9.77 41.34 43.44
C ASN A 165 9.57 41.30 44.97
N LEU A 166 10.62 40.92 45.71
CA LEU A 166 11.30 41.82 46.66
C LEU A 166 12.65 41.23 47.09
N ALA A 167 13.68 42.08 47.11
CA ALA A 167 15.02 41.80 47.61
C ALA A 167 15.06 41.75 49.15
N LEU A 168 16.01 40.99 49.74
CA LEU A 168 16.82 41.42 50.91
C LEU A 168 17.86 40.34 51.34
N LYS A 169 19.12 40.78 51.33
CA LYS A 169 20.29 40.48 52.19
C LYS A 169 20.33 39.19 53.06
N GLY A 170 21.47 38.51 52.98
CA GLY A 170 22.39 38.47 54.14
C GLY A 170 22.85 37.11 54.66
N ASN A 171 24.18 36.94 54.60
CA ASN A 171 25.09 36.21 55.49
C ASN A 171 25.48 34.74 55.23
N MET A 172 26.81 34.61 55.10
CA MET A 172 27.66 33.42 55.26
C MET A 172 27.65 32.94 56.73
N GLU A 173 27.82 31.62 56.94
CA GLU A 173 28.95 31.05 57.70
C GLU A 173 28.91 29.50 57.81
N HIS A 174 30.06 28.91 57.45
CA HIS A 174 30.81 27.75 57.97
C HIS A 174 30.20 26.38 58.41
N LEU A 175 30.91 25.36 57.90
CA LEU A 175 31.43 24.12 58.52
C LEU A 175 30.57 22.84 58.60
N GLY A 176 31.15 21.77 58.03
CA GLY A 176 31.01 20.39 58.50
C GLY A 176 30.42 19.45 57.45
N GLU A 177 31.24 18.54 56.90
CA GLU A 177 30.71 17.27 56.39
C GLU A 177 30.29 16.39 57.57
N PRO A 178 29.12 15.74 57.49
CA PRO A 178 28.97 14.43 58.09
C PRO A 178 28.48 13.40 57.06
N VAL A 179 29.24 12.31 57.00
CA VAL A 179 28.89 11.02 56.40
C VAL A 179 27.47 10.62 56.81
N SER A 180 26.64 10.24 55.83
CA SER A 180 25.28 9.69 56.04
C SER A 180 25.16 8.28 55.43
N PRO A 181 24.41 7.36 56.08
CA PRO A 181 24.39 5.91 55.82
C PRO A 181 23.65 5.52 54.53
N PRO A 182 23.75 4.27 54.05
CA PRO A 182 23.04 3.84 52.84
C PRO A 182 21.53 3.98 53.04
N SER A 183 20.88 4.74 52.15
CA SER A 183 19.43 4.90 52.14
C SER A 183 18.74 3.61 51.65
N PRO A 184 17.63 3.17 52.27
CA PRO A 184 16.89 2.00 51.84
C PRO A 184 16.19 2.28 50.50
N VAL A 185 16.30 1.35 49.56
CA VAL A 185 15.56 1.37 48.29
C VAL A 185 14.08 1.05 48.59
N PHE A 186 13.23 2.07 48.65
CA PHE A 186 11.78 1.89 48.64
C PHE A 186 11.28 1.82 47.20
N GLN A 187 10.73 0.66 46.80
CA GLN A 187 9.95 0.53 45.58
C GLN A 187 8.58 1.19 45.78
N SER A 188 8.30 2.24 45.00
CA SER A 188 6.96 2.83 44.92
C SER A 188 6.03 1.87 44.18
N SER A 189 5.00 1.35 44.86
CA SER A 189 3.95 0.53 44.25
C SER A 189 2.70 1.37 44.03
N ALA A 190 2.46 1.82 42.80
CA ALA A 190 1.19 2.40 42.39
C ALA A 190 0.08 1.34 42.47
N SER A 191 -1.08 1.68 43.05
CA SER A 191 -2.21 0.75 43.19
C SER A 191 -3.23 0.95 42.06
N MET A 192 -3.28 0.00 41.11
CA MET A 192 -4.30 -0.06 40.06
C MET A 192 -5.57 -0.75 40.58
N THR A 193 -6.71 -0.07 40.58
CA THR A 193 -8.01 -0.68 40.91
C THR A 193 -8.64 -1.36 39.70
N ILE A 194 -8.09 -2.51 39.30
CA ILE A 194 -8.70 -3.39 38.28
C ILE A 194 -9.60 -4.39 39.00
N ASN A 195 -10.84 -4.52 38.54
CA ASN A 195 -11.78 -5.51 39.06
C ASN A 195 -12.47 -6.27 37.93
N GLU A 196 -13.26 -7.28 38.27
CA GLU A 196 -13.96 -8.12 37.28
C GLU A 196 -14.91 -7.34 36.37
N SER A 197 -15.42 -6.18 36.81
CA SER A 197 -16.33 -5.34 36.03
C SER A 197 -15.63 -4.31 35.12
N THR A 198 -14.30 -4.17 35.21
CA THR A 198 -13.51 -3.25 34.38
C THR A 198 -13.73 -3.54 32.89
N LYS A 199 -13.99 -2.51 32.09
CA LYS A 199 -14.20 -2.60 30.64
C LYS A 199 -13.08 -1.83 29.91
N ILE A 200 -12.48 -2.46 28.91
CA ILE A 200 -11.41 -1.84 28.11
C ILE A 200 -11.58 -2.06 26.60
N GLY A 201 -12.55 -2.88 26.18
CA GLY A 201 -12.69 -3.27 24.78
C GLY A 201 -13.08 -2.14 23.85
N ASP A 202 -13.92 -1.21 24.32
CA ASP A 202 -14.35 -0.01 23.59
C ASP A 202 -13.17 0.94 23.32
N ILE A 203 -12.29 1.13 24.30
CA ILE A 203 -11.05 1.91 24.16
C ILE A 203 -10.16 1.29 23.09
N LEU A 204 -9.93 -0.03 23.16
CA LEU A 204 -9.10 -0.72 22.18
C LEU A 204 -9.69 -0.60 20.76
N CYS A 205 -11.02 -0.74 20.61
CA CYS A 205 -11.71 -0.55 19.34
C CYS A 205 -11.56 0.86 18.79
N LEU A 206 -11.55 1.87 19.66
CA LEU A 206 -11.37 3.28 19.26
C LEU A 206 -9.94 3.55 18.79
N HIS A 207 -8.94 3.08 19.54
CA HIS A 207 -7.56 3.50 19.33
C HIS A 207 -6.81 2.66 18.30
N LEU A 208 -6.96 1.33 18.28
CA LEU A 208 -6.16 0.45 17.41
C LEU A 208 -6.27 0.79 15.90
N PRO A 209 -7.47 1.08 15.34
CA PRO A 209 -7.57 1.42 13.92
C PRO A 209 -6.81 2.70 13.54
N SER A 210 -6.68 3.66 14.46
CA SER A 210 -5.95 4.92 14.21
C SER A 210 -4.42 4.72 14.08
N MET A 211 -3.90 3.57 14.55
CA MET A 211 -2.47 3.29 14.60
C MET A 211 -1.85 2.88 13.25
N VAL A 212 -2.67 2.50 12.27
CA VAL A 212 -2.20 1.90 10.99
C VAL A 212 -1.14 2.77 10.30
N ASN A 213 -1.42 4.07 10.14
CA ASN A 213 -0.57 4.95 9.33
C ASN A 213 0.80 5.18 9.95
N ASP A 214 0.86 5.46 11.25
CA ASP A 214 2.13 5.74 11.94
C ASP A 214 3.01 4.48 12.06
N TYR A 215 2.40 3.34 12.39
CA TYR A 215 3.16 2.09 12.43
C TYR A 215 3.60 1.63 11.03
N PHE A 216 2.76 1.77 10.00
CA PHE A 216 3.18 1.52 8.62
C PHE A 216 4.38 2.38 8.23
N GLN A 217 4.30 3.70 8.45
CA GLN A 217 5.37 4.64 8.13
C GLN A 217 6.69 4.30 8.83
N TYR A 218 6.62 3.80 10.07
CA TYR A 218 7.79 3.35 10.82
C TYR A 218 8.35 2.04 10.27
N CYS A 219 7.49 1.02 10.16
CA CYS A 219 7.90 -0.32 9.79
C CYS A 219 8.48 -0.37 8.37
N SER A 220 7.85 0.32 7.41
CA SER A 220 8.27 0.27 6.01
C SER A 220 9.62 0.95 5.74
N ARG A 221 10.01 1.94 6.57
CA ARG A 221 11.29 2.65 6.43
C ARG A 221 12.39 2.10 7.33
N ARG A 222 12.07 1.16 8.22
CA ARG A 222 13.02 0.69 9.24
C ARG A 222 14.28 0.04 8.67
N ALA A 223 14.16 -0.73 7.60
CA ALA A 223 15.31 -1.38 6.95
C ALA A 223 16.29 -0.34 6.38
N GLN A 224 15.77 0.71 5.72
CA GLN A 224 16.58 1.81 5.20
C GLN A 224 17.20 2.64 6.34
N ALA A 225 16.41 2.94 7.39
CA ALA A 225 16.90 3.62 8.58
C ALA A 225 18.07 2.86 9.23
N ASN A 226 18.02 1.52 9.22
CA ASN A 226 19.10 0.68 9.74
C ASN A 226 20.40 0.81 8.92
N LYS A 227 20.29 0.88 7.58
CA LYS A 227 21.45 1.12 6.70
C LYS A 227 22.09 2.48 7.04
N SER A 228 21.29 3.53 7.20
CA SER A 228 21.78 4.86 7.59
C SER A 228 22.38 4.88 9.00
N PHE A 229 21.77 4.18 9.95
CA PHE A 229 22.29 4.01 11.31
C PHE A 229 23.67 3.35 11.28
N GLN A 230 23.83 2.23 10.56
CA GLN A 230 25.10 1.52 10.46
C GLN A 230 26.18 2.38 9.78
N ALA A 231 25.85 3.04 8.67
CA ALA A 231 26.78 3.95 8.01
C ALA A 231 27.26 5.08 8.95
N LYS A 232 26.38 5.56 9.85
CA LYS A 232 26.78 6.54 10.86
C LYS A 232 27.67 5.94 11.96
N CYS A 233 27.40 4.71 12.39
CA CYS A 233 28.29 3.99 13.31
C CYS A 233 29.70 3.84 12.72
N ASP A 234 29.80 3.46 11.45
CA ASP A 234 31.07 3.22 10.79
C ASP A 234 31.86 4.52 10.57
N SER A 235 31.16 5.63 10.30
CA SER A 235 31.80 6.90 9.95
C SER A 235 32.07 7.83 11.15
N ASN A 236 31.35 7.71 12.27
CA ASN A 236 31.40 8.70 13.35
C ASN A 236 31.69 8.07 14.72
N GLU A 237 32.90 8.33 15.24
CA GLU A 237 33.33 7.83 16.54
C GLU A 237 32.55 8.41 17.72
N HIS A 238 32.24 9.72 17.72
CA HIS A 238 31.44 10.33 18.78
C HIS A 238 30.04 9.72 18.89
N PHE A 239 29.43 9.38 17.76
CA PHE A 239 28.16 8.67 17.72
C PHE A 239 28.27 7.28 18.35
N ARG A 240 29.35 6.52 18.05
CA ARG A 240 29.63 5.22 18.69
C ARG A 240 29.80 5.35 20.21
N SER A 241 30.53 6.35 20.69
CA SER A 241 30.70 6.58 22.12
C SER A 241 29.37 6.89 22.83
N GLN A 242 28.49 7.67 22.20
CA GLN A 242 27.15 7.94 22.73
C GLN A 242 26.26 6.69 22.75
N LEU A 243 26.39 5.79 21.76
CA LEU A 243 25.70 4.50 21.76
C LEU A 243 26.12 3.63 22.94
N GLN A 244 27.41 3.59 23.26
CA GLN A 244 27.91 2.85 24.42
C GLN A 244 27.35 3.42 25.72
N ILE A 245 27.42 4.74 25.92
CA ILE A 245 26.88 5.41 27.11
C ILE A 245 25.39 5.11 27.28
N PHE A 246 24.63 5.12 26.18
CA PHE A 246 23.21 4.78 26.22
C PHE A 246 22.97 3.32 26.59
N GLN A 247 23.75 2.39 26.02
CA GLN A 247 23.66 0.97 26.33
C GLN A 247 23.97 0.68 27.81
N ASP A 248 24.99 1.33 28.36
CA ASP A 248 25.34 1.19 29.78
C ASP A 248 24.21 1.69 30.69
N LYS A 249 23.59 2.83 30.34
CA LYS A 249 22.45 3.40 31.09
C LYS A 249 21.17 2.56 31.01
N THR A 250 21.00 1.76 29.96
CA THR A 250 19.78 0.99 29.70
C THR A 250 19.91 -0.49 30.07
N GLY A 251 20.86 -0.82 30.96
CA GLY A 251 21.04 -2.18 31.45
C GLY A 251 21.54 -3.15 30.38
N GLY A 252 22.31 -2.64 29.41
CA GLY A 252 22.93 -3.45 28.36
C GLY A 252 22.10 -3.58 27.07
N LEU A 253 20.88 -3.03 27.01
CA LEU A 253 20.07 -3.07 25.78
C LEU A 253 20.57 -2.03 24.77
N SER A 254 20.98 -2.46 23.59
CA SER A 254 21.44 -1.53 22.54
C SER A 254 20.29 -0.68 22.01
N LEU A 255 20.62 0.51 21.50
CA LEU A 255 19.62 1.38 20.84
C LEU A 255 18.89 0.64 19.71
N ASN A 256 19.62 -0.15 18.91
CA ASN A 256 18.99 -0.93 17.83
C ASN A 256 17.92 -1.88 18.39
N GLY A 257 18.13 -2.46 19.58
CA GLY A 257 17.13 -3.22 20.33
C GLY A 257 15.88 -2.41 20.63
N PHE A 258 16.01 -1.18 21.15
CA PHE A 258 14.86 -0.29 21.37
C PHE A 258 14.12 0.04 20.05
N LEU A 259 14.84 0.28 18.97
CA LEU A 259 14.28 0.59 17.65
C LEU A 259 13.56 -0.61 16.98
N THR A 260 13.59 -1.80 17.58
CA THR A 260 12.75 -2.94 17.15
C THR A 260 11.43 -3.02 17.91
N LYS A 261 11.30 -2.34 19.06
CA LYS A 261 10.12 -2.43 19.94
C LYS A 261 8.81 -2.04 19.26
N PRO A 262 8.70 -1.02 18.38
CA PRO A 262 7.43 -0.74 17.70
C PRO A 262 6.92 -1.90 16.84
N ILE A 263 7.81 -2.57 16.10
CA ILE A 263 7.47 -3.75 15.28
C ILE A 263 6.99 -4.90 16.18
N GLN A 264 7.63 -5.07 17.34
CA GLN A 264 7.23 -6.08 18.33
C GLN A 264 5.92 -5.72 19.05
N ARG A 265 5.64 -4.44 19.29
CA ARG A 265 4.44 -4.03 20.04
C ARG A 265 3.19 -4.25 19.21
N VAL A 266 3.18 -3.79 17.96
CA VAL A 266 1.98 -3.87 17.11
C VAL A 266 1.54 -5.34 16.88
N THR A 267 2.50 -6.25 16.83
CA THR A 267 2.27 -7.70 16.72
C THR A 267 1.84 -8.37 18.02
N ARG A 268 2.05 -7.73 19.18
CA ARG A 268 1.62 -8.24 20.50
C ARG A 268 0.18 -7.90 20.85
N TYR A 269 -0.42 -6.85 20.29
CA TYR A 269 -1.80 -6.47 20.61
C TYR A 269 -2.80 -7.63 20.44
N PRO A 270 -2.83 -8.40 19.33
CA PRO A 270 -3.74 -9.54 19.22
C PRO A 270 -3.54 -10.57 20.33
N LEU A 271 -2.30 -10.88 20.70
CA LEU A 271 -1.98 -11.88 21.72
C LEU A 271 -2.44 -11.45 23.12
N LEU A 272 -2.22 -10.19 23.46
CA LEU A 272 -2.63 -9.62 24.76
C LEU A 272 -4.16 -9.53 24.86
N ILE A 273 -4.83 -9.11 23.79
CA ILE A 273 -6.30 -8.97 23.77
C ILE A 273 -6.97 -10.35 23.75
N GLU A 274 -6.41 -11.32 23.03
CA GLU A 274 -6.87 -12.71 23.04
C GLU A 274 -6.75 -13.33 24.44
N LYS A 275 -5.68 -13.03 25.17
CA LYS A 275 -5.53 -13.43 26.57
C LYS A 275 -6.61 -12.83 27.47
N VAL A 276 -7.00 -11.56 27.26
CA VAL A 276 -8.13 -10.93 27.98
C VAL A 276 -9.46 -11.58 27.60
N LEU A 277 -9.70 -11.82 26.31
CA LEU A 277 -10.93 -12.44 25.81
C LEU A 277 -11.12 -13.85 26.37
N LYS A 278 -10.04 -14.65 26.44
CA LYS A 278 -10.06 -16.02 26.95
C LYS A 278 -10.59 -16.11 28.39
N HIS A 279 -10.36 -15.07 29.20
CA HIS A 279 -10.82 -15.01 30.59
C HIS A 279 -12.02 -14.08 30.78
N THR A 280 -12.67 -13.63 29.69
CA THR A 280 -13.89 -12.81 29.76
C THR A 280 -15.10 -13.69 29.46
N SER A 281 -16.04 -13.79 30.42
CA SER A 281 -17.29 -14.53 30.23
C SER A 281 -18.14 -13.94 29.09
N GLU A 282 -18.82 -14.78 28.30
CA GLU A 282 -19.71 -14.32 27.22
C GLU A 282 -20.85 -13.42 27.71
N LYS A 283 -21.24 -13.55 29.00
CA LYS A 283 -22.25 -12.71 29.63
C LYS A 283 -21.69 -11.37 30.13
N HIS A 284 -20.37 -11.20 30.10
CA HIS A 284 -19.72 -9.96 30.55
C HIS A 284 -19.98 -8.83 29.55
N ALA A 285 -20.28 -7.63 30.06
CA ALA A 285 -20.63 -6.48 29.22
C ALA A 285 -19.51 -6.03 28.26
N ASP A 286 -18.26 -6.39 28.54
CA ASP A 286 -17.09 -6.09 27.70
C ASP A 286 -16.77 -7.19 26.67
N TYR A 287 -17.43 -8.35 26.73
CA TYR A 287 -17.08 -9.50 25.88
C TYR A 287 -17.16 -9.19 24.38
N ALA A 288 -18.26 -8.57 23.94
CA ALA A 288 -18.46 -8.18 22.55
C ALA A 288 -17.40 -7.16 22.08
N SER A 289 -17.14 -6.15 22.91
CA SER A 289 -16.15 -5.10 22.61
C SER A 289 -14.72 -5.66 22.56
N ILE A 290 -14.34 -6.57 23.45
CA ILE A 290 -13.02 -7.22 23.43
C ILE A 290 -12.87 -8.14 22.21
N LYS A 291 -13.92 -8.87 21.84
CA LYS A 291 -13.92 -9.69 20.62
C LYS A 291 -13.73 -8.81 19.38
N GLN A 292 -14.40 -7.66 19.32
CA GLN A 292 -14.21 -6.68 18.26
C GLN A 292 -12.80 -6.07 18.29
N ALA A 293 -12.27 -5.74 19.47
CA ALA A 293 -10.92 -5.20 19.63
C ALA A 293 -9.84 -6.17 19.14
N LEU A 294 -10.02 -7.48 19.38
CA LEU A 294 -9.14 -8.52 18.86
C LEU A 294 -9.12 -8.52 17.33
N GLU A 295 -10.29 -8.38 16.71
CA GLU A 295 -10.41 -8.28 15.26
C GLU A 295 -9.75 -6.99 14.73
N CYS A 296 -9.96 -5.85 15.41
CA CYS A 296 -9.25 -4.60 15.08
C CYS A 296 -7.73 -4.76 15.16
N ALA A 297 -7.20 -5.47 16.17
CA ALA A 297 -5.77 -5.72 16.32
C ALA A 297 -5.20 -6.63 15.21
N ARG A 298 -5.97 -7.65 14.78
CA ARG A 298 -5.59 -8.52 13.66
C ARG A 298 -5.57 -7.74 12.36
N GLN A 299 -6.63 -6.99 12.08
CA GLN A 299 -6.72 -6.12 10.90
C GLN A 299 -5.64 -5.04 10.86
N LEU A 300 -5.24 -4.49 12.01
CA LEU A 300 -4.12 -3.56 12.11
C LEU A 300 -2.83 -4.19 11.56
N ASN A 301 -2.48 -5.40 12.02
CA ASN A 301 -1.30 -6.12 11.55
C ASN A 301 -1.39 -6.51 10.07
N GLU A 302 -2.54 -7.03 9.64
CA GLU A 302 -2.76 -7.42 8.25
C GLU A 302 -2.62 -6.22 7.31
N ARG A 303 -3.22 -5.07 7.66
CA ARG A 303 -3.13 -3.85 6.85
C ARG A 303 -1.70 -3.32 6.77
N ILE A 304 -0.99 -3.25 7.89
CA ILE A 304 0.42 -2.82 7.89
C ILE A 304 1.26 -3.74 7.01
N ASN A 305 1.13 -5.06 7.18
CA ASN A 305 1.88 -6.03 6.39
C ASN A 305 1.56 -5.95 4.89
N LYS A 306 0.27 -5.84 4.56
CA LYS A 306 -0.19 -5.67 3.17
C LYS A 306 0.38 -4.38 2.55
N GLN A 307 0.30 -3.25 3.24
CA GLN A 307 0.84 -1.98 2.75
C GLN A 307 2.36 -2.02 2.57
N ILE A 308 3.10 -2.69 3.47
CA ILE A 308 4.55 -2.89 3.31
C ILE A 308 4.83 -3.70 2.03
N SER A 309 4.11 -4.81 1.84
CA SER A 309 4.24 -5.65 0.65
C SER A 309 3.90 -4.89 -0.64
N GLU A 310 2.83 -4.09 -0.63
CA GLU A 310 2.42 -3.25 -1.76
C GLU A 310 3.47 -2.16 -2.07
N GLN A 311 4.03 -1.50 -1.05
CA GLN A 311 5.07 -0.50 -1.23
C GLN A 311 6.37 -1.11 -1.78
N GLU A 312 6.76 -2.29 -1.29
CA GLU A 312 7.90 -3.03 -1.84
C GLU A 312 7.65 -3.43 -3.29
N SER A 313 6.49 -4.00 -3.59
CA SER A 313 6.09 -4.38 -4.95
C SER A 313 6.14 -3.16 -5.88
N SER A 314 5.47 -2.05 -5.52
CA SER A 314 5.50 -0.81 -6.28
C SER A 314 6.92 -0.32 -6.55
N SER A 315 7.78 -0.30 -5.52
CA SER A 315 9.17 0.13 -5.66
C SER A 315 9.96 -0.76 -6.63
N ARG A 316 9.71 -2.07 -6.64
CA ARG A 316 10.34 -3.01 -7.59
C ARG A 316 9.84 -2.82 -9.02
N LEU A 317 8.55 -2.51 -9.22
CA LEU A 317 7.98 -2.21 -10.52
C LEU A 317 8.55 -0.91 -11.11
N ASP A 318 8.64 0.14 -10.29
CA ASP A 318 9.26 1.41 -10.70
C ASP A 318 10.74 1.23 -11.03
N TRP A 319 11.44 0.41 -10.24
CA TRP A 319 12.83 0.06 -10.53
C TRP A 319 12.96 -0.66 -11.88
N LEU A 320 12.09 -1.64 -12.17
CA LEU A 320 12.09 -2.34 -13.45
C LEU A 320 11.84 -1.39 -14.63
N GLN A 321 10.91 -0.44 -14.47
CA GLN A 321 10.63 0.57 -15.49
C GLN A 321 11.88 1.38 -15.88
N GLN A 322 12.77 1.64 -14.93
CA GLN A 322 13.97 2.45 -15.13
C GLN A 322 15.20 1.66 -15.61
N HIS A 323 15.26 0.35 -15.31
CA HIS A 323 16.46 -0.47 -15.53
C HIS A 323 16.29 -1.54 -16.61
N LEU A 324 15.06 -1.78 -17.10
CA LEU A 324 14.80 -2.68 -18.22
C LEU A 324 14.73 -1.91 -19.54
N THR A 325 15.64 -2.24 -20.44
CA THR A 325 15.63 -1.74 -21.82
C THR A 325 14.94 -2.73 -22.75
N PHE A 326 14.07 -2.20 -23.60
CA PHE A 326 13.43 -2.94 -24.68
C PHE A 326 14.34 -2.90 -25.93
N GLY A 327 14.33 -3.97 -26.72
CA GLY A 327 15.14 -4.02 -27.94
C GLY A 327 14.56 -3.09 -28.99
N SER A 328 15.33 -2.08 -29.43
CA SER A 328 14.99 -1.17 -30.52
C SER A 328 15.65 -1.55 -31.86
N ASP A 329 16.47 -2.61 -31.89
CA ASP A 329 17.24 -3.00 -33.07
C ASP A 329 16.44 -3.92 -33.98
N GLU A 330 16.15 -3.45 -35.18
CA GLU A 330 15.66 -4.24 -36.33
C GLU A 330 16.62 -5.40 -36.68
N ASN A 331 17.89 -5.32 -36.25
CA ASN A 331 18.94 -6.33 -36.45
C ASN A 331 19.09 -7.32 -35.28
N CYS A 332 18.19 -7.33 -34.29
CA CYS A 332 18.24 -8.35 -33.24
C CYS A 332 17.89 -9.72 -33.86
N SER A 333 18.79 -10.71 -33.76
CA SER A 333 18.62 -12.06 -34.31
C SER A 333 17.35 -12.81 -33.86
N ASP A 334 16.66 -12.29 -32.84
CA ASP A 334 15.41 -12.82 -32.32
C ASP A 334 14.14 -12.11 -32.88
N GLY A 335 14.26 -11.03 -33.67
CA GLY A 335 13.18 -10.52 -34.55
C GLY A 335 11.99 -9.77 -33.93
N TYR A 336 12.07 -9.30 -32.68
CA TYR A 336 10.95 -8.63 -32.00
C TYR A 336 11.14 -7.12 -31.84
N LEU A 337 10.16 -6.36 -32.33
CA LEU A 337 10.03 -4.92 -32.14
C LEU A 337 8.96 -4.70 -31.06
N PHE A 338 9.40 -4.36 -29.84
CA PHE A 338 8.49 -4.09 -28.71
C PHE A 338 8.21 -2.59 -28.66
N ASP A 339 7.24 -2.16 -29.48
CA ASP A 339 6.86 -0.74 -29.64
C ASP A 339 5.74 -0.31 -28.70
N GLU A 340 5.30 -1.19 -27.79
CA GLU A 340 4.29 -0.89 -26.79
C GLU A 340 4.96 -0.42 -25.50
N LEU A 341 4.43 0.66 -24.91
CA LEU A 341 4.90 1.15 -23.63
C LEU A 341 4.40 0.25 -22.49
N LEU A 342 5.16 -0.81 -22.17
CA LEU A 342 4.90 -1.61 -20.98
C LEU A 342 5.15 -0.77 -19.73
N LYS A 343 4.08 -0.30 -19.10
CA LYS A 343 4.10 0.39 -17.80
C LYS A 343 4.01 -0.64 -16.68
N PHE A 344 5.11 -0.99 -16.03
CA PHE A 344 5.10 -2.03 -14.99
C PHE A 344 4.19 -1.69 -13.82
N ASN A 345 4.31 -0.48 -13.28
CA ASN A 345 3.50 -0.01 -12.15
C ASN A 345 2.16 0.56 -12.61
N SER A 346 1.28 -0.31 -13.11
CA SER A 346 -0.05 0.04 -13.61
C SER A 346 -1.06 -1.07 -13.32
N LEU A 347 -2.33 -0.81 -13.60
CA LEU A 347 -3.33 -1.87 -13.69
C LEU A 347 -3.00 -2.79 -14.87
N ASN A 348 -3.20 -4.09 -14.68
CA ASN A 348 -3.15 -5.06 -15.77
C ASN A 348 -4.44 -5.04 -16.60
N ARG A 349 -4.46 -5.79 -17.71
CA ARG A 349 -5.62 -5.95 -18.61
C ARG A 349 -6.93 -6.39 -17.93
N TYR A 350 -6.86 -6.90 -16.70
CA TYR A 350 -8.01 -7.32 -15.90
C TYR A 350 -8.43 -6.30 -14.84
N HIS A 351 -7.95 -5.05 -14.93
CA HIS A 351 -8.20 -3.99 -13.95
C HIS A 351 -7.68 -4.30 -12.53
N ILE A 352 -6.69 -5.19 -12.40
CA ILE A 352 -6.04 -5.53 -11.13
C ILE A 352 -4.67 -4.86 -11.10
N GLN A 353 -4.26 -4.34 -9.93
CA GLN A 353 -2.91 -3.78 -9.75
C GLN A 353 -1.85 -4.83 -10.09
N ARG A 354 -0.91 -4.50 -11.00
CA ARG A 354 0.19 -5.41 -11.31
C ARG A 354 1.08 -5.61 -10.09
N GLN A 355 1.50 -6.85 -9.87
CA GLN A 355 2.41 -7.22 -8.78
C GLN A 355 3.52 -8.12 -9.29
N LEU A 356 4.74 -7.94 -8.77
CA LEU A 356 5.84 -8.87 -9.01
C LEU A 356 5.75 -10.01 -7.99
N LEU A 357 5.40 -11.21 -8.46
CA LEU A 357 5.16 -12.39 -7.63
C LEU A 357 6.44 -13.17 -7.32
N LEU A 358 7.32 -13.32 -8.32
CA LEU A 358 8.58 -14.07 -8.18
C LEU A 358 9.63 -13.54 -9.14
N HIS A 359 10.90 -13.58 -8.74
CA HIS A 359 12.02 -13.30 -9.63
C HIS A 359 13.23 -14.17 -9.30
N GLY A 360 14.13 -14.36 -10.26
CA GLY A 360 15.31 -15.18 -10.03
C GLY A 360 16.03 -15.62 -11.31
N LEU A 361 17.25 -16.11 -11.14
CA LEU A 361 18.09 -16.58 -12.23
C LEU A 361 17.67 -17.98 -12.68
N VAL A 362 17.52 -18.16 -13.98
CA VAL A 362 17.27 -19.45 -14.65
C VAL A 362 18.19 -19.59 -15.86
N LEU A 363 18.54 -20.83 -16.21
CA LEU A 363 19.37 -21.15 -17.36
C LEU A 363 18.50 -21.70 -18.49
N LYS A 364 18.60 -21.11 -19.69
CA LYS A 364 17.95 -21.65 -20.88
C LYS A 364 18.69 -22.90 -21.37
N VAL A 365 17.97 -24.00 -21.55
CA VAL A 365 18.51 -25.26 -22.10
C VAL A 365 18.20 -25.35 -23.61
N PRO A 366 19.11 -25.89 -24.44
CA PRO A 366 20.47 -26.35 -24.12
C PRO A 366 21.54 -25.25 -24.17
N SER A 367 21.18 -24.00 -24.52
CA SER A 367 22.18 -22.95 -24.79
C SER A 367 22.99 -22.51 -23.55
N GLY A 368 22.57 -22.87 -22.34
CA GLY A 368 23.19 -22.46 -21.08
C GLY A 368 23.06 -20.96 -20.79
N LYS A 369 22.20 -20.25 -21.52
CA LYS A 369 22.11 -18.78 -21.44
C LYS A 369 21.46 -18.39 -20.12
N GLU A 370 22.12 -17.50 -19.36
CA GLU A 370 21.59 -16.93 -18.14
C GLU A 370 20.46 -15.95 -18.44
N LEU A 371 19.29 -16.20 -17.85
CA LEU A 371 18.11 -15.35 -17.93
C LEU A 371 17.64 -15.00 -16.52
N LEU A 372 17.31 -13.73 -16.32
CA LEU A 372 16.63 -13.28 -15.12
C LEU A 372 15.12 -13.29 -15.40
N GLY A 373 14.39 -14.19 -14.72
CA GLY A 373 12.94 -14.30 -14.83
C GLY A 373 12.24 -13.37 -13.85
N PHE A 374 11.11 -12.81 -14.29
CA PHE A 374 10.19 -12.00 -13.51
C PHE A 374 8.76 -12.46 -13.78
N LEU A 375 8.13 -13.08 -12.78
CA LEU A 375 6.74 -13.50 -12.80
C LEU A 375 5.88 -12.39 -12.22
N PHE A 376 4.95 -11.88 -13.01
CA PHE A 376 3.89 -10.99 -12.58
C PHE A 376 2.58 -11.75 -12.45
N ASN A 377 1.54 -11.07 -11.96
CA ASN A 377 0.18 -11.61 -11.88
C ASN A 377 -0.57 -11.66 -13.22
N ASP A 378 0.03 -11.19 -14.32
CA ASP A 378 -0.56 -11.15 -15.67
C ASP A 378 0.35 -11.74 -16.76
N PHE A 379 1.68 -11.68 -16.60
CA PHE A 379 2.65 -12.27 -17.54
C PHE A 379 3.95 -12.74 -16.88
N LEU A 380 4.73 -13.52 -17.63
CA LEU A 380 6.09 -13.93 -17.31
C LEU A 380 7.09 -13.27 -18.26
N LEU A 381 8.08 -12.57 -17.72
CA LEU A 381 9.09 -11.83 -18.47
C LEU A 381 10.49 -12.41 -18.22
N PHE A 382 11.30 -12.47 -19.27
CA PHE A 382 12.72 -12.83 -19.17
C PHE A 382 13.60 -11.68 -19.65
N ALA A 383 14.66 -11.39 -18.91
CA ALA A 383 15.67 -10.42 -19.28
C ALA A 383 17.07 -11.03 -19.25
N THR A 384 17.96 -10.42 -20.01
CA THR A 384 19.40 -10.66 -19.98
C THR A 384 20.09 -9.51 -19.28
N MET A 385 21.22 -9.80 -18.64
CA MET A 385 22.03 -8.80 -17.95
C MET A 385 23.20 -8.41 -18.85
N LYS A 386 23.55 -7.12 -18.88
CA LYS A 386 24.75 -6.65 -19.62
C LYS A 386 26.07 -6.99 -18.91
N SER A 387 26.04 -7.20 -17.59
CA SER A 387 27.19 -7.61 -16.77
C SER A 387 26.74 -8.62 -15.72
N SER A 388 27.53 -9.69 -15.50
CA SER A 388 27.15 -10.84 -14.66
C SER A 388 27.59 -10.76 -13.20
N SER A 389 28.44 -9.80 -12.81
CA SER A 389 28.98 -9.75 -11.45
C SER A 389 27.96 -9.19 -10.44
N ASN A 390 27.72 -9.94 -9.36
CA ASN A 390 26.97 -9.53 -8.16
C ASN A 390 25.51 -9.05 -8.36
N TRP A 391 24.77 -9.64 -9.32
CA TRP A 391 23.37 -9.27 -9.56
C TRP A 391 22.46 -9.37 -8.33
N GLN A 392 22.69 -10.36 -7.46
CA GLN A 392 21.88 -10.61 -6.27
C GLN A 392 21.89 -9.42 -5.29
N THR A 393 23.00 -8.68 -5.24
CA THR A 393 23.15 -7.52 -4.35
C THR A 393 22.82 -6.20 -5.03
N GLN A 394 22.64 -6.19 -6.36
CA GLN A 394 22.33 -4.99 -7.15
C GLN A 394 20.86 -4.91 -7.57
N LEU A 395 20.17 -6.05 -7.71
CA LEU A 395 18.79 -6.09 -8.14
C LEU A 395 17.89 -5.35 -7.14
N PHE A 396 17.10 -4.39 -7.64
CA PHE A 396 16.22 -3.49 -6.87
C PHE A 396 16.92 -2.51 -5.92
N GLU A 397 18.25 -2.38 -5.97
CA GLU A 397 18.94 -1.32 -5.24
C GLU A 397 18.77 0.02 -5.96
N ARG A 398 18.48 1.08 -5.19
CA ARG A 398 18.11 2.41 -5.73
C ARG A 398 19.21 3.10 -6.53
N ARG A 399 20.48 2.76 -6.31
CA ARG A 399 21.64 3.41 -6.92
C ARG A 399 22.53 2.35 -7.56
N THR A 400 22.13 1.85 -8.71
CA THR A 400 22.93 0.89 -9.47
C THR A 400 22.98 1.29 -10.94
N ASN A 401 24.11 1.01 -11.58
CA ASN A 401 24.23 1.08 -13.05
C ASN A 401 23.77 -0.25 -13.69
N PHE A 402 23.00 -1.06 -12.96
CA PHE A 402 22.61 -2.39 -13.37
C PHE A 402 21.55 -2.30 -14.46
N GLN A 403 21.84 -2.82 -15.65
CA GLN A 403 20.99 -2.67 -16.82
C GLN A 403 20.54 -4.04 -17.33
N LEU A 404 19.24 -4.17 -17.49
CA LEU A 404 18.57 -5.34 -18.05
C LEU A 404 18.18 -5.06 -19.49
N LYS A 405 18.29 -6.09 -20.34
CA LYS A 405 17.78 -6.08 -21.71
C LYS A 405 16.74 -7.17 -21.85
N LEU A 406 15.53 -6.82 -22.29
CA LEU A 406 14.45 -7.79 -22.53
C LEU A 406 14.97 -8.93 -23.43
N TYR A 407 14.70 -10.18 -23.04
CA TYR A 407 15.13 -11.35 -23.81
C TYR A 407 14.18 -11.67 -24.95
N ARG A 408 12.88 -11.70 -24.67
CA ARG A 408 11.79 -11.95 -25.63
C ARG A 408 10.50 -11.30 -25.17
N MET A 409 9.48 -11.30 -26.02
CA MET A 409 8.14 -10.83 -25.66
C MET A 409 7.66 -11.47 -24.35
N PRO A 410 7.09 -10.70 -23.41
CA PRO A 410 6.50 -11.26 -22.21
C PRO A 410 5.41 -12.27 -22.56
N ILE A 411 5.34 -13.36 -21.79
CA ILE A 411 4.43 -14.47 -22.04
C ILE A 411 3.21 -14.28 -21.15
N PHE A 412 2.03 -14.11 -21.72
CA PHE A 412 0.80 -14.02 -20.94
C PHE A 412 0.54 -15.32 -20.17
N LEU A 413 0.11 -15.21 -18.91
CA LEU A 413 -0.14 -16.38 -18.08
C LEU A 413 -1.22 -17.29 -18.67
N THR A 414 -2.23 -16.72 -19.32
CA THR A 414 -3.30 -17.46 -19.99
C THR A 414 -2.82 -18.37 -21.12
N ASP A 415 -1.61 -18.12 -21.65
CA ASP A 415 -1.02 -18.88 -22.74
C ASP A 415 -0.01 -19.93 -22.27
N ILE A 416 0.38 -19.90 -20.99
CA ILE A 416 1.38 -20.81 -20.43
C ILE A 416 0.81 -22.21 -20.21
N ILE A 417 1.54 -23.20 -20.69
CA ILE A 417 1.34 -24.63 -20.39
C ILE A 417 2.68 -25.16 -19.85
N ILE A 418 2.69 -25.55 -18.57
CA ILE A 418 3.88 -26.13 -17.95
C ILE A 418 3.91 -27.63 -18.22
N ALA A 419 4.96 -28.10 -18.89
CA ALA A 419 5.29 -29.51 -18.98
C ALA A 419 6.34 -29.87 -17.93
N ASN A 420 6.04 -30.88 -17.11
CA ASN A 420 7.02 -31.49 -16.23
C ASN A 420 7.79 -32.54 -17.04
N ASP A 421 8.88 -32.11 -17.67
CA ASP A 421 9.72 -33.03 -18.43
C ASP A 421 10.50 -33.95 -17.47
N SER A 422 10.21 -35.26 -17.62
CA SER A 422 10.98 -36.41 -17.12
C SER A 422 11.07 -36.61 -15.59
N LEU A 423 10.80 -37.84 -15.14
CA LEU A 423 10.99 -38.29 -13.75
C LEU A 423 12.44 -38.19 -13.24
N HIS A 424 13.41 -38.01 -14.15
CA HIS A 424 14.85 -38.03 -13.83
C HIS A 424 15.51 -36.65 -13.72
N ASP A 425 14.95 -35.56 -14.27
CA ASP A 425 15.53 -34.21 -14.18
C ASP A 425 14.70 -33.30 -13.26
N GLN A 426 15.12 -33.19 -12.00
CA GLN A 426 14.41 -32.42 -10.98
C GLN A 426 14.72 -30.91 -11.01
N LEU A 427 15.67 -30.47 -11.84
CA LEU A 427 16.11 -29.07 -11.90
C LEU A 427 15.51 -28.30 -13.06
N THR A 428 15.02 -29.02 -14.06
CA THR A 428 14.47 -28.46 -15.30
C THR A 428 12.93 -28.42 -15.26
N PHE A 429 12.36 -27.46 -15.95
CA PHE A 429 10.94 -27.36 -16.24
C PHE A 429 10.74 -26.70 -17.61
N SER A 430 9.65 -27.04 -18.29
CA SER A 430 9.40 -26.62 -19.66
C SER A 430 8.15 -25.76 -19.73
N ILE A 431 8.28 -24.59 -20.34
CA ILE A 431 7.17 -23.66 -20.60
C ILE A 431 6.84 -23.74 -22.08
N THR A 432 5.65 -24.21 -22.40
CA THR A 432 5.10 -24.19 -23.75
C THR A 432 4.01 -23.12 -23.81
N THR A 433 3.81 -22.50 -24.97
CA THR A 433 2.75 -21.50 -25.15
C THR A 433 1.73 -22.02 -26.14
N LYS A 434 0.45 -21.64 -26.00
CA LYS A 434 -0.59 -22.02 -26.98
C LYS A 434 -0.28 -21.61 -28.43
N ILE A 435 0.53 -20.57 -28.62
CA ILE A 435 0.84 -19.97 -29.93
C ILE A 435 2.10 -20.58 -30.55
N HIS A 436 3.03 -21.07 -29.74
CA HIS A 436 4.31 -21.63 -30.20
C HIS A 436 4.50 -23.06 -29.69
N ASP A 437 4.66 -23.99 -30.63
CA ASP A 437 4.87 -25.41 -30.32
C ASP A 437 6.23 -25.72 -29.68
N LYS A 438 7.22 -24.82 -29.78
CA LYS A 438 8.57 -25.09 -29.27
C LYS A 438 8.66 -24.79 -27.76
N PRO A 439 8.92 -25.78 -26.89
CA PRO A 439 9.02 -25.56 -25.45
C PRO A 439 10.26 -24.75 -25.09
N LEU A 440 10.11 -23.76 -24.20
CA LEU A 440 11.21 -23.11 -23.53
C LEU A 440 11.61 -23.94 -22.30
N GLN A 441 12.71 -24.67 -22.41
CA GLN A 441 13.27 -25.45 -21.31
C GLN A 441 14.15 -24.56 -20.42
N LEU A 442 13.87 -24.55 -19.13
CA LEU A 442 14.54 -23.73 -18.12
C LEU A 442 15.07 -24.61 -17.00
N LYS A 443 16.32 -24.39 -16.62
CA LYS A 443 17.00 -25.08 -15.53
C LYS A 443 17.28 -24.12 -14.37
N THR A 444 17.02 -24.59 -13.16
CA THR A 444 17.32 -23.83 -11.92
C THR A 444 18.56 -24.37 -11.21
N GLN A 445 19.03 -23.65 -10.19
CA GLN A 445 20.17 -24.06 -9.37
C GLN A 445 19.84 -25.17 -8.35
N GLN A 446 18.58 -25.24 -7.90
CA GLN A 446 18.16 -26.14 -6.83
C GLN A 446 16.71 -26.60 -7.04
N THR A 447 16.39 -27.83 -6.65
CA THR A 447 15.06 -28.44 -6.82
C THR A 447 13.95 -27.65 -6.13
N ASN A 448 14.22 -27.09 -4.95
CA ASN A 448 13.26 -26.22 -4.23
C ASN A 448 12.92 -24.95 -5.02
N VAL A 449 13.90 -24.33 -5.69
CA VAL A 449 13.71 -23.15 -6.54
C VAL A 449 12.86 -23.52 -7.75
N ARG A 450 13.13 -24.65 -8.39
CA ARG A 450 12.27 -25.18 -9.47
C ARG A 450 10.83 -25.40 -9.00
N THR A 451 10.63 -26.06 -7.85
CA THR A 451 9.30 -26.28 -7.28
C THR A 451 8.58 -24.98 -6.97
N LEU A 452 9.30 -23.98 -6.45
CA LEU A 452 8.76 -22.64 -6.20
C LEU A 452 8.31 -21.97 -7.50
N TRP A 453 9.15 -21.96 -8.55
CA TRP A 453 8.78 -21.42 -9.85
C TRP A 453 7.53 -22.08 -10.43
N VAL A 454 7.50 -23.41 -10.50
CA VAL A 454 6.36 -24.15 -11.06
C VAL A 454 5.08 -23.88 -10.26
N LYS A 455 5.15 -23.91 -8.94
CA LYS A 455 4.01 -23.62 -8.06
C LYS A 455 3.52 -22.19 -8.22
N SER A 456 4.42 -21.21 -8.20
CA SER A 456 4.06 -19.80 -8.32
C SER A 456 3.46 -19.46 -9.69
N ILE A 457 3.99 -20.04 -10.78
CA ILE A 457 3.41 -19.85 -12.11
C ILE A 457 2.01 -20.47 -12.17
N ASN A 458 1.82 -21.71 -11.72
CA ASN A 458 0.50 -22.35 -11.74
C ASN A 458 -0.54 -21.56 -10.94
N ASN A 459 -0.20 -21.13 -9.72
CA ASN A 459 -1.08 -20.30 -8.91
C ASN A 459 -1.45 -18.99 -9.62
N ALA A 460 -0.47 -18.31 -10.21
CA ALA A 460 -0.71 -17.07 -10.94
C ALA A 460 -1.57 -17.28 -12.19
N VAL A 461 -1.41 -18.41 -12.90
CA VAL A 461 -2.24 -18.79 -14.05
C VAL A 461 -3.69 -19.02 -13.61
N GLU A 462 -3.91 -19.73 -12.51
CA GLU A 462 -5.25 -19.97 -11.95
C GLU A 462 -5.94 -18.66 -11.55
N GLU A 463 -5.25 -17.78 -10.82
CA GLU A 463 -5.78 -16.47 -10.43
C GLU A 463 -6.12 -15.59 -11.65
N CYS A 464 -5.24 -15.59 -12.65
CA CYS A 464 -5.43 -14.87 -13.90
C CYS A 464 -6.67 -15.37 -14.69
N GLN A 465 -6.89 -16.69 -14.74
CA GLN A 465 -8.09 -17.27 -15.36
C GLN A 465 -9.38 -16.93 -14.60
N VAL A 466 -9.33 -16.86 -13.26
CA VAL A 466 -10.48 -16.43 -12.45
C VAL A 466 -10.82 -14.97 -12.74
N ALA A 467 -9.82 -14.09 -12.82
CA ALA A 467 -10.02 -12.68 -13.17
C ALA A 467 -10.62 -12.51 -14.57
N GLU A 468 -10.12 -13.25 -15.57
CA GLU A 468 -10.66 -13.25 -16.93
C GLU A 468 -12.14 -13.69 -16.97
N LYS A 469 -12.47 -14.77 -16.26
CA LYS A 469 -13.86 -15.25 -16.15
C LYS A 469 -14.78 -14.23 -15.47
N SER A 470 -14.30 -13.53 -14.44
CA SER A 470 -15.09 -12.49 -13.77
C SER A 470 -15.47 -11.36 -14.73
N ILE A 471 -14.53 -10.87 -15.53
CA ILE A 471 -14.79 -9.81 -16.52
C ILE A 471 -15.76 -10.26 -17.60
N LEU A 472 -15.64 -11.52 -18.04
CA LEU A 472 -16.58 -12.09 -19.00
C LEU A 472 -17.99 -12.24 -18.40
N ALA A 473 -18.08 -12.62 -17.12
CA ALA A 473 -19.36 -12.72 -16.41
C ALA A 473 -20.03 -11.36 -16.22
N ASP A 474 -19.27 -10.31 -15.89
CA ASP A 474 -19.80 -8.95 -15.75
C ASP A 474 -20.38 -8.44 -17.09
N LYS A 475 -19.67 -8.70 -18.20
CA LYS A 475 -20.15 -8.39 -19.55
C LYS A 475 -21.40 -9.20 -19.93
N ALA A 476 -21.46 -10.47 -19.57
CA ALA A 476 -22.63 -11.31 -19.82
C ALA A 476 -23.83 -10.89 -18.96
N MET A 477 -23.63 -10.46 -17.71
CA MET A 477 -24.70 -10.00 -16.84
C MET A 477 -25.33 -8.69 -17.35
N PHE A 478 -24.51 -7.78 -17.87
CA PHE A 478 -24.98 -6.58 -18.57
C PHE A 478 -25.88 -6.96 -19.76
N THR A 479 -25.43 -7.90 -20.59
CA THR A 479 -26.17 -8.45 -21.75
C THR A 479 -27.52 -9.07 -21.33
N VAL A 480 -27.57 -9.85 -20.24
CA VAL A 480 -28.79 -10.51 -19.75
C VAL A 480 -29.80 -9.52 -19.17
N THR A 481 -29.32 -8.47 -18.49
CA THR A 481 -30.18 -7.43 -17.91
C THR A 481 -30.88 -6.62 -18.99
N GLU A 482 -30.18 -6.34 -20.10
CA GLU A 482 -30.75 -5.73 -21.30
C GLU A 482 -31.76 -6.67 -21.99
N ASN A 483 -31.41 -7.95 -22.22
CA ASN A 483 -32.30 -8.91 -22.88
C ASN A 483 -33.62 -9.18 -22.13
N LYS A 484 -33.66 -9.04 -20.79
CA LYS A 484 -34.92 -9.15 -20.02
C LYS A 484 -35.93 -8.04 -20.32
N ARG A 485 -35.52 -6.94 -20.96
CA ARG A 485 -36.42 -5.87 -21.42
C ARG A 485 -37.06 -6.20 -22.77
N ASP A 486 -36.46 -7.08 -23.57
CA ASP A 486 -36.84 -7.33 -24.97
C ASP A 486 -37.59 -8.65 -25.18
N SER A 487 -38.76 -8.80 -24.55
CA SER A 487 -39.79 -9.75 -25.00
C SER A 487 -40.57 -9.21 -26.22
N LYS A 488 -39.87 -8.58 -27.17
CA LYS A 488 -40.45 -7.98 -28.39
C LYS A 488 -39.86 -8.65 -29.62
N THR A 489 -40.66 -8.81 -30.67
CA THR A 489 -40.19 -9.25 -31.98
C THR A 489 -39.35 -8.14 -32.62
N ALA A 490 -38.20 -8.48 -33.21
CA ALA A 490 -37.39 -7.51 -33.93
C ALA A 490 -38.19 -6.88 -35.09
N VAL A 491 -38.19 -5.55 -35.18
CA VAL A 491 -38.96 -4.78 -36.16
C VAL A 491 -38.12 -4.36 -37.37
N ALA A 492 -36.80 -4.32 -37.22
CA ALA A 492 -35.89 -3.97 -38.29
C ALA A 492 -34.51 -4.60 -38.11
N ARG A 493 -33.71 -4.56 -39.16
CA ARG A 493 -32.30 -4.93 -39.19
C ARG A 493 -31.48 -3.71 -39.58
N LEU A 494 -30.53 -3.35 -38.74
CA LEU A 494 -29.54 -2.31 -39.04
C LEU A 494 -28.26 -2.96 -39.58
N LEU A 495 -27.90 -2.61 -40.81
CA LEU A 495 -26.57 -2.81 -41.36
C LEU A 495 -25.77 -1.52 -41.18
N LEU A 496 -24.76 -1.56 -40.32
CA LEU A 496 -23.90 -0.42 -39.99
C LEU A 496 -22.47 -0.73 -40.44
N VAL A 497 -21.85 0.18 -41.18
CA VAL A 497 -20.44 0.10 -41.56
C VAL A 497 -19.69 1.21 -40.83
N VAL A 498 -18.77 0.82 -39.94
CA VAL A 498 -17.84 1.75 -39.29
C VAL A 498 -16.72 2.05 -40.28
N GLN A 499 -16.68 3.27 -40.84
CA GLN A 499 -15.76 3.58 -41.94
C GLN A 499 -14.41 4.07 -41.44
N GLU A 500 -14.38 5.26 -40.83
CA GLU A 500 -13.15 5.91 -40.38
C GLU A 500 -13.40 6.85 -39.20
N ALA A 501 -12.36 7.08 -38.40
CA ALA A 501 -12.34 8.13 -37.40
C ALA A 501 -11.18 9.10 -37.66
N GLN A 502 -11.31 10.32 -37.16
CA GLN A 502 -10.30 11.37 -37.30
C GLN A 502 -10.13 12.11 -35.97
N ASP A 503 -8.94 12.66 -35.78
CA ASP A 503 -8.56 13.50 -34.64
C ASP A 503 -8.69 12.76 -33.30
N LEU A 504 -8.38 11.46 -33.27
CA LEU A 504 -8.28 10.70 -32.03
C LEU A 504 -7.07 11.21 -31.24
N VAL A 505 -7.32 11.67 -30.01
CA VAL A 505 -6.28 12.16 -29.11
C VAL A 505 -6.20 11.22 -27.91
N PRO A 506 -5.11 10.44 -27.75
CA PRO A 506 -4.89 9.71 -26.52
C PRO A 506 -4.71 10.66 -25.33
N ALA A 507 -4.96 10.15 -24.13
CA ALA A 507 -4.74 10.88 -22.89
C ALA A 507 -3.30 11.42 -22.85
N PRO A 508 -3.10 12.67 -22.40
CA PRO A 508 -1.79 13.29 -22.38
C PRO A 508 -0.87 12.52 -21.42
N VAL A 509 0.17 11.89 -21.98
CA VAL A 509 1.27 11.29 -21.20
C VAL A 509 2.39 12.32 -21.13
N ALA A 510 2.84 12.66 -19.92
CA ALA A 510 3.81 13.73 -19.66
C ALA A 510 5.17 13.57 -20.40
N ALA A 511 5.45 12.40 -20.99
CA ALA A 511 6.71 12.08 -21.65
C ALA A 511 6.64 11.92 -23.17
N GLU A 512 5.45 11.91 -23.80
CA GLU A 512 5.32 11.51 -25.21
C GLU A 512 4.56 12.55 -26.05
N ARG A 513 5.29 13.25 -26.92
CA ARG A 513 4.71 14.24 -27.85
C ARG A 513 3.93 13.59 -29.00
N HIS A 514 4.15 12.30 -29.27
CA HIS A 514 3.49 11.54 -30.33
C HIS A 514 3.31 10.07 -29.90
N ARG A 515 2.31 9.79 -29.04
CA ARG A 515 1.92 8.42 -28.71
C ARG A 515 1.22 7.80 -29.92
N SER A 516 1.75 6.67 -30.39
CA SER A 516 1.11 5.83 -31.41
C SER A 516 0.01 5.01 -30.74
N VAL A 517 -1.20 5.02 -31.32
CA VAL A 517 -2.36 4.27 -30.82
C VAL A 517 -2.81 3.22 -31.83
N ASP A 518 -3.40 2.14 -31.34
CA ASP A 518 -3.98 1.04 -32.13
C ASP A 518 -5.51 1.01 -31.97
N PRO A 519 -6.25 1.99 -32.53
CA PRO A 519 -7.67 2.15 -32.23
C PRO A 519 -8.55 1.07 -32.86
N TYR A 520 -9.57 0.65 -32.09
CA TYR A 520 -10.72 -0.12 -32.58
C TYR A 520 -12.03 0.51 -32.09
N CYS A 521 -13.12 0.23 -32.80
CA CYS A 521 -14.44 0.74 -32.46
C CYS A 521 -15.33 -0.41 -31.96
N GLU A 522 -16.09 -0.14 -30.89
CA GLU A 522 -17.07 -1.01 -30.26
C GLU A 522 -18.45 -0.36 -30.39
N ILE A 523 -19.38 -1.06 -31.05
CA ILE A 523 -20.77 -0.64 -31.24
C ILE A 523 -21.66 -1.55 -30.40
N THR A 524 -22.44 -0.95 -29.50
CA THR A 524 -23.40 -1.65 -28.65
C THR A 524 -24.82 -1.13 -28.91
N ILE A 525 -25.75 -2.05 -29.19
CA ILE A 525 -27.19 -1.76 -29.32
C ILE A 525 -27.92 -2.82 -28.49
N GLY A 526 -28.65 -2.35 -27.47
CA GLY A 526 -29.25 -3.23 -26.47
C GLY A 526 -28.19 -4.15 -25.83
N ALA A 527 -28.43 -5.46 -25.93
CA ALA A 527 -27.52 -6.48 -25.41
C ALA A 527 -26.37 -6.88 -26.37
N LEU A 528 -26.42 -6.49 -27.65
CA LEU A 528 -25.41 -6.93 -28.63
C LEU A 528 -24.29 -5.91 -28.75
N THR A 529 -23.05 -6.37 -28.62
CA THR A 529 -21.85 -5.57 -28.83
C THR A 529 -20.96 -6.20 -29.90
N LEU A 530 -20.61 -5.43 -30.93
CA LEU A 530 -19.70 -5.83 -32.02
C LEU A 530 -18.49 -4.91 -32.08
N LYS A 531 -17.35 -5.43 -32.54
CA LYS A 531 -16.06 -4.70 -32.58
C LYS A 531 -15.43 -4.75 -33.96
N THR A 532 -14.71 -3.68 -34.33
CA THR A 532 -13.82 -3.67 -35.49
C THR A 532 -12.50 -4.38 -35.16
N SER A 533 -11.72 -4.73 -36.18
CA SER A 533 -10.29 -4.94 -35.98
C SER A 533 -9.62 -3.63 -35.55
N PHE A 534 -8.50 -3.70 -34.83
CA PHE A 534 -7.72 -2.51 -34.52
C PHE A 534 -6.92 -2.05 -35.75
N ALA A 535 -6.79 -0.74 -35.91
CA ALA A 535 -5.96 -0.13 -36.95
C ALA A 535 -4.61 0.23 -36.34
N LYS A 536 -3.51 -0.25 -36.91
CA LYS A 536 -2.19 -0.10 -36.30
C LYS A 536 -1.68 1.35 -36.42
N ARG A 537 -1.18 1.89 -35.31
CA ARG A 537 -0.35 3.11 -35.24
C ARG A 537 -0.94 4.32 -35.94
N THR A 538 -2.19 4.63 -35.65
CA THR A 538 -2.88 5.72 -36.35
C THR A 538 -3.92 6.40 -35.47
N THR A 539 -3.92 7.72 -35.47
CA THR A 539 -5.01 8.55 -34.90
C THR A 539 -6.13 8.82 -35.92
N LYS A 540 -5.97 8.30 -37.15
CA LYS A 540 -6.91 8.43 -38.27
C LYS A 540 -7.24 7.06 -38.87
N PRO A 541 -7.86 6.16 -38.08
CA PRO A 541 -8.10 4.80 -38.52
C PRO A 541 -9.15 4.72 -39.62
N LYS A 542 -8.96 3.73 -40.51
CA LYS A 542 -9.95 3.32 -41.51
C LYS A 542 -10.21 1.84 -41.35
N TRP A 543 -11.42 1.49 -40.94
CA TRP A 543 -11.81 0.10 -40.69
C TRP A 543 -12.66 -0.48 -41.81
N ASN A 544 -13.62 0.30 -42.33
CA ASN A 544 -14.64 -0.17 -43.28
C ASN A 544 -15.29 -1.50 -42.84
N ALA A 545 -15.59 -1.61 -41.54
CA ALA A 545 -16.04 -2.84 -40.91
C ALA A 545 -17.58 -2.91 -40.90
N PRO A 546 -18.20 -3.86 -41.63
CA PRO A 546 -19.63 -4.06 -41.58
C PRO A 546 -20.06 -4.78 -40.30
N MET A 547 -21.19 -4.37 -39.74
CA MET A 547 -21.81 -4.89 -38.54
C MET A 547 -23.31 -4.99 -38.75
N GLN A 548 -23.95 -5.96 -38.11
CA GLN A 548 -25.39 -6.19 -38.24
C GLN A 548 -26.04 -6.30 -36.86
N PHE A 549 -27.13 -5.56 -36.67
CA PHE A 549 -27.93 -5.56 -35.44
C PHE A 549 -29.41 -5.80 -35.77
N LEU A 550 -30.11 -6.46 -34.85
CA LEU A 550 -31.56 -6.49 -34.84
C LEU A 550 -32.06 -5.33 -33.97
N LEU A 551 -33.10 -4.66 -34.44
CA LEU A 551 -33.70 -3.50 -33.78
C LEU A 551 -35.09 -3.88 -33.29
N TYR A 552 -35.42 -3.46 -32.08
CA TYR A 552 -36.71 -3.74 -31.45
C TYR A 552 -37.56 -2.47 -31.33
N ASN A 553 -36.93 -1.30 -31.33
CA ASN A 553 -37.61 0.00 -31.33
C ASN A 553 -36.84 1.04 -32.16
N LEU A 554 -37.45 1.49 -33.25
CA LEU A 554 -36.82 2.48 -34.16
C LEU A 554 -36.64 3.89 -33.57
N VAL A 555 -37.25 4.18 -32.42
CA VAL A 555 -37.19 5.48 -31.76
C VAL A 555 -36.31 5.41 -30.52
N ASP A 556 -36.58 4.44 -29.64
CA ASP A 556 -35.97 4.40 -28.30
C ASP A 556 -34.64 3.64 -28.26
N ASP A 557 -34.34 2.77 -29.23
CA ASP A 557 -33.08 2.02 -29.25
C ASP A 557 -31.90 3.00 -29.31
N ILE A 558 -30.91 2.83 -28.44
CA ILE A 558 -29.71 3.67 -28.37
C ILE A 558 -28.53 2.93 -28.97
N ILE A 559 -27.81 3.59 -29.88
CA ILE A 559 -26.53 3.13 -30.38
C ILE A 559 -25.43 3.75 -29.52
N HIS A 560 -24.76 2.92 -28.72
CA HIS A 560 -23.56 3.30 -28.00
C HIS A 560 -22.33 3.01 -28.87
N ILE A 561 -21.49 4.01 -29.06
CA ILE A 561 -20.27 3.91 -29.86
C ILE A 561 -19.10 4.29 -28.98
N ASN A 562 -18.14 3.38 -28.83
CA ASN A 562 -16.92 3.61 -28.09
C ASN A 562 -15.72 3.33 -29.01
N ILE A 563 -14.68 4.16 -28.92
CA ILE A 563 -13.41 3.93 -29.61
C ILE A 563 -12.35 3.74 -28.53
N PHE A 564 -11.59 2.66 -28.63
CA PHE A 564 -10.58 2.31 -27.64
C PHE A 564 -9.21 2.14 -28.29
N ASP A 565 -8.15 2.47 -27.56
CA ASP A 565 -6.78 2.04 -27.85
C ASP A 565 -6.62 0.59 -27.38
N ASN A 566 -6.14 -0.29 -28.25
CA ASN A 566 -5.89 -1.68 -27.88
C ASN A 566 -4.57 -1.79 -27.11
N GLU A 567 -4.66 -1.94 -25.79
CA GLU A 567 -3.51 -2.22 -24.92
C GLU A 567 -3.44 -3.73 -24.60
N PHE A 568 -2.25 -4.32 -24.74
CA PHE A 568 -2.06 -5.74 -24.49
C PHE A 568 -1.83 -6.03 -23.00
N PHE A 569 -1.14 -5.12 -22.31
CA PHE A 569 -0.73 -5.32 -20.92
C PHE A 569 -1.58 -4.53 -19.91
N SER A 570 -2.22 -3.43 -20.31
CA SER A 570 -3.09 -2.63 -19.43
C SER A 570 -4.54 -2.63 -19.92
N PRO A 571 -5.49 -2.09 -19.16
CA PRO A 571 -6.84 -1.88 -19.66
C PRO A 571 -6.83 -0.98 -20.91
N ASN A 572 -7.68 -1.32 -21.88
CA ASN A 572 -7.83 -0.51 -23.09
C ASN A 572 -8.25 0.92 -22.75
N GLU A 573 -7.54 1.90 -23.31
CA GLU A 573 -7.83 3.31 -23.07
C GLU A 573 -9.00 3.78 -23.93
N ASN A 574 -9.94 4.52 -23.36
CA ASN A 574 -11.05 5.09 -24.13
C ASN A 574 -10.57 6.35 -24.90
N LEU A 575 -10.58 6.28 -26.23
CA LEU A 575 -10.21 7.34 -27.15
C LEU A 575 -11.40 8.20 -27.60
N GLY A 576 -12.60 7.92 -27.11
CA GLY A 576 -13.81 8.70 -27.34
C GLY A 576 -15.07 7.86 -27.38
N SER A 577 -16.17 8.43 -26.87
CA SER A 577 -17.48 7.80 -26.82
C SER A 577 -18.56 8.72 -27.36
N THR A 578 -19.60 8.16 -27.97
CA THR A 578 -20.85 8.86 -28.27
C THR A 578 -22.04 7.91 -28.14
N SER A 579 -23.24 8.44 -27.96
CA SER A 579 -24.47 7.66 -27.85
C SER A 579 -25.60 8.41 -28.54
N ILE A 580 -26.37 7.70 -29.36
CA ILE A 580 -27.33 8.33 -30.28
C ILE A 580 -28.60 7.50 -30.27
N HIS A 581 -29.75 8.16 -30.07
CA HIS A 581 -31.04 7.52 -30.26
C HIS A 581 -31.25 7.20 -31.73
N LEU A 582 -31.74 5.99 -32.02
CA LEU A 582 -31.94 5.55 -33.39
C LEU A 582 -32.89 6.47 -34.16
N GLY A 583 -33.88 7.07 -33.47
CA GLY A 583 -34.78 8.07 -34.05
C GLY A 583 -34.05 9.30 -34.61
N ASP A 584 -32.99 9.75 -33.95
CA ASP A 584 -32.17 10.90 -34.37
C ASP A 584 -31.25 10.56 -35.56
N LEU A 585 -31.01 9.26 -35.78
CA LEU A 585 -30.19 8.77 -36.89
C LEU A 585 -31.00 8.63 -38.20
N LEU A 586 -32.34 8.63 -38.13
CA LEU A 586 -33.17 8.45 -39.31
C LEU A 586 -33.01 9.63 -40.29
N PRO A 587 -32.90 9.38 -41.61
CA PRO A 587 -32.70 10.44 -42.61
C PRO A 587 -33.94 11.33 -42.80
N CYS A 588 -35.10 10.90 -42.29
CA CYS A 588 -36.36 11.63 -42.32
C CYS A 588 -37.25 11.18 -41.15
N PRO A 589 -38.32 11.92 -40.80
CA PRO A 589 -39.26 11.54 -39.76
C PRO A 589 -39.81 10.12 -39.97
N LEU A 590 -40.03 9.38 -38.87
CA LEU A 590 -40.39 7.96 -38.86
C LEU A 590 -41.55 7.62 -39.81
N ASP A 591 -42.61 8.44 -39.83
CA ASP A 591 -43.78 8.24 -40.68
C ASP A 591 -43.43 8.17 -42.18
N LYS A 592 -42.48 8.99 -42.63
CA LYS A 592 -42.00 8.98 -44.02
C LYS A 592 -41.04 7.82 -44.25
N PHE A 593 -40.19 7.52 -43.27
CA PHE A 593 -39.21 6.44 -43.36
C PHE A 593 -39.88 5.07 -43.58
N LEU A 594 -41.00 4.80 -42.90
CA LEU A 594 -41.76 3.56 -43.03
C LEU A 594 -42.38 3.33 -44.41
N THR A 595 -42.49 4.38 -45.24
CA THR A 595 -43.15 4.34 -46.55
C THR A 595 -42.19 4.29 -47.74
N GLN A 596 -40.88 4.42 -47.51
CA GLN A 596 -39.86 4.54 -48.56
C GLN A 596 -38.87 3.35 -48.55
N PRO A 597 -38.27 3.01 -49.70
CA PRO A 597 -37.21 2.01 -49.73
C PRO A 597 -36.00 2.49 -48.91
N SER A 598 -35.46 1.57 -48.09
CA SER A 598 -34.32 1.85 -47.21
C SER A 598 -33.03 2.09 -48.01
N LEU A 599 -32.74 3.34 -48.35
CA LEU A 599 -31.48 3.71 -48.98
C LEU A 599 -30.37 3.83 -47.91
N PRO A 600 -29.13 3.46 -48.25
CA PRO A 600 -28.00 3.68 -47.38
C PRO A 600 -27.75 5.18 -47.19
N PHE A 601 -27.49 5.59 -45.95
CA PHE A 601 -27.14 6.97 -45.62
C PHE A 601 -25.86 7.01 -44.78
N THR A 602 -25.09 8.10 -44.92
CA THR A 602 -23.82 8.30 -44.21
C THR A 602 -24.00 9.40 -43.17
N GLN A 603 -23.55 9.14 -41.96
CA GLN A 603 -23.60 10.10 -40.86
C GLN A 603 -22.19 10.34 -40.33
N LYS A 604 -21.84 11.63 -40.17
CA LYS A 604 -20.65 12.05 -39.43
C LYS A 604 -21.05 12.38 -37.99
N LEU A 605 -20.42 11.69 -37.05
CA LEU A 605 -20.67 11.79 -35.62
C LEU A 605 -19.47 12.43 -34.93
N TYR A 606 -19.74 13.08 -33.80
CA TYR A 606 -18.72 13.64 -32.94
C TYR A 606 -18.70 12.89 -31.61
N LEU A 607 -17.50 12.55 -31.17
CA LEU A 607 -17.25 11.92 -29.88
C LEU A 607 -17.20 12.99 -28.79
N ASN A 608 -17.38 12.57 -27.54
CA ASN A 608 -17.32 13.42 -26.35
C ASN A 608 -16.03 14.24 -26.20
N ASN A 609 -14.93 13.83 -26.84
CA ASN A 609 -13.64 14.52 -26.82
C ASN A 609 -13.35 15.35 -28.10
N GLY A 610 -14.32 15.51 -29.00
CA GLY A 610 -14.21 16.32 -30.21
C GLY A 610 -13.67 15.58 -31.43
N ALA A 611 -13.19 14.33 -31.29
CA ALA A 611 -12.86 13.49 -32.42
C ALA A 611 -14.12 13.19 -33.26
N SER A 612 -13.94 12.87 -34.54
CA SER A 612 -15.07 12.57 -35.43
C SER A 612 -15.03 11.13 -35.96
N LEU A 613 -16.21 10.55 -36.17
CA LEU A 613 -16.42 9.20 -36.65
C LEU A 613 -17.41 9.23 -37.82
N VAL A 614 -17.12 8.48 -38.88
CA VAL A 614 -18.03 8.32 -40.02
C VAL A 614 -18.61 6.91 -40.04
N ILE A 615 -19.93 6.82 -40.01
CA ILE A 615 -20.67 5.57 -40.15
C ILE A 615 -21.59 5.61 -41.38
N LYS A 616 -21.78 4.45 -42.01
CA LYS A 616 -22.76 4.26 -43.08
C LYS A 616 -23.81 3.27 -42.62
N CYS A 617 -25.08 3.66 -42.66
CA CYS A 617 -26.18 2.88 -42.12
C CYS A 617 -27.17 2.50 -43.22
N THR A 618 -27.81 1.35 -43.07
CA THR A 618 -28.95 0.90 -43.87
C THR A 618 -29.89 0.15 -42.94
N ILE A 619 -31.13 0.62 -42.81
CA ILE A 619 -32.12 0.02 -41.92
C ILE A 619 -33.18 -0.69 -42.77
N GLN A 620 -33.19 -2.01 -42.73
CA GLN A 620 -34.17 -2.84 -43.44
C GLN A 620 -35.30 -3.21 -42.48
N LEU A 621 -36.52 -2.78 -42.77
CA LEU A 621 -37.70 -3.21 -42.00
C LEU A 621 -37.90 -4.72 -42.16
N LEU A 622 -38.15 -5.41 -41.05
CA LEU A 622 -38.49 -6.82 -41.06
C LEU A 622 -40.00 -6.88 -41.23
N THR A 623 -40.46 -7.24 -42.43
CA THR A 623 -41.88 -7.49 -42.70
C THR A 623 -42.35 -8.63 -41.80
N SER A 624 -43.43 -8.41 -41.04
CA SER A 624 -44.17 -9.48 -40.37
C SER A 624 -44.75 -10.47 -41.37
#